data_AF-K0TBT2-F1
#
_entry.id   AF-K0TBT2-F1
#
_cell.length_a   1.000
_cell.length_b   1.000
_cell.length_c   1.000
_cell.angle_alpha   90.00
_cell.angle_beta   90.00
_cell.angle_gamma   90.00
#
_symmetry.space_group_name_H-M   'P 1'
#
loop_
_entity.id
_entity.type
_entity.pdbx_description
1 polymer ?
#
loop_
_entity_poly.entity_id
_entity_poly.type
_entity_poly.pdbx_seq_one_letter_code
_entity_poly.pdbx_strand_id
1 'polypeptide(L)'
;MSNESAAQAAVEAADLAARSLHQRLMASGHERPEGDRCPICFDLIELPVAANSMNNVCCMKRVCDGCVLAAHQRGIYDSCPFCRTPLAADDASELAMVQKRVDKGDADAIYMLGNKYYHGELGLAKNVPRAIELWTEAAELGSLDAHYQLGDSYYYGDGIEKDKSRGIQHWQEAAMNGDAESRHELGHVEYNNGNHLLAVQHCMISAKMGYEKSLNSIKEMFKEGHATKAQYAEALLGYRDAVEEMKSPQREEAKRQRY
;
A
#
# COMPACT_ATOMS: atom_id res chain seq x y z
N MET A 1 -30.19 -30.21 -24.60
CA MET A 1 -30.86 -29.40 -23.55
C MET A 1 -30.09 -29.35 -22.22
N SER A 2 -28.89 -29.93 -22.08
CA SER A 2 -28.13 -29.93 -20.81
C SER A 2 -27.00 -28.88 -20.72
N ASN A 3 -26.31 -28.56 -21.83
CA ASN A 3 -25.17 -27.64 -21.81
C ASN A 3 -25.54 -26.15 -21.68
N GLU A 4 -26.64 -25.71 -22.30
CA GLU A 4 -27.10 -24.30 -22.21
C GLU A 4 -27.54 -23.93 -20.79
N SER A 5 -28.23 -24.84 -20.09
CA SER A 5 -28.65 -24.61 -18.71
C SER A 5 -27.47 -24.55 -17.72
N ALA A 6 -26.41 -25.34 -17.96
CA ALA A 6 -25.21 -25.33 -17.13
C ALA A 6 -24.36 -24.09 -17.38
N ALA A 7 -24.24 -23.65 -18.63
CA ALA A 7 -23.56 -22.41 -18.98
C ALA A 7 -24.28 -21.18 -18.40
N GLN A 8 -25.61 -21.16 -18.46
CA GLN A 8 -26.42 -20.07 -17.91
C GLN A 8 -26.34 -20.01 -16.38
N ALA A 9 -26.39 -21.15 -15.70
CA ALA A 9 -26.18 -21.22 -14.25
C ALA A 9 -24.77 -20.75 -13.83
N ALA A 10 -23.73 -21.04 -14.63
CA ALA A 10 -22.37 -20.57 -14.37
C ALA A 10 -22.24 -19.04 -14.52
N VAL A 11 -22.90 -18.45 -15.52
CA VAL A 11 -22.94 -16.99 -15.72
C VAL A 11 -23.66 -16.31 -14.56
N GLU A 12 -24.80 -16.83 -14.13
CA GLU A 12 -25.56 -16.30 -12.99
C GLU A 12 -24.76 -16.40 -11.68
N ALA A 13 -24.04 -17.51 -11.46
CA ALA A 13 -23.17 -17.67 -10.30
C ALA A 13 -21.99 -16.68 -10.30
N ALA A 14 -21.37 -16.45 -11.47
CA ALA A 14 -20.28 -15.49 -11.62
C ALA A 14 -20.75 -14.05 -11.39
N ASP A 15 -21.92 -13.67 -11.90
CA ASP A 15 -22.53 -12.36 -11.69
C ASP A 15 -22.90 -12.12 -10.21
N LEU A 16 -23.44 -13.13 -9.52
CA LEU A 16 -23.67 -13.08 -8.08
C LEU A 16 -22.36 -12.93 -7.28
N ALA A 17 -21.31 -13.67 -7.66
CA ALA A 17 -20.01 -13.57 -7.02
C ALA A 17 -19.38 -12.17 -7.22
N ALA A 18 -19.47 -11.62 -8.43
CA ALA A 18 -19.00 -10.27 -8.74
C ALA A 18 -19.73 -9.18 -7.93
N ARG A 19 -21.06 -9.30 -7.81
CA ARG A 19 -21.86 -8.38 -6.97
C ARG A 19 -21.52 -8.49 -5.49
N SER A 20 -21.34 -9.71 -4.99
CA SER A 20 -20.93 -9.97 -3.61
C SER A 20 -19.55 -9.39 -3.32
N LEU A 21 -18.59 -9.57 -4.23
CA LEU A 21 -17.26 -8.99 -4.13
C LEU A 21 -17.32 -7.46 -4.15
N HIS A 22 -18.09 -6.88 -5.07
CA HIS A 22 -18.26 -5.42 -5.14
C HIS A 22 -18.85 -4.84 -3.84
N GLN A 23 -19.90 -5.46 -3.29
CA GLN A 23 -20.49 -5.05 -2.02
C GLN A 23 -19.48 -5.12 -0.87
N ARG A 24 -18.72 -6.23 -0.78
CA ARG A 24 -17.65 -6.37 0.21
C ARG A 24 -16.57 -5.31 0.03
N LEU A 25 -16.13 -5.07 -1.19
CA LEU A 25 -15.09 -4.10 -1.52
C LEU A 25 -15.50 -2.68 -1.10
N MET A 26 -16.74 -2.28 -1.34
CA MET A 26 -17.27 -0.98 -0.90
C MET A 26 -17.52 -0.90 0.61
N ALA A 27 -17.78 -2.01 1.29
CA ALA A 27 -18.08 -2.05 2.72
C ALA A 27 -16.86 -2.24 3.64
N SER A 28 -15.70 -2.62 3.09
CA SER A 28 -14.47 -2.92 3.85
C SER A 28 -13.36 -1.91 3.55
N GLY A 29 -12.24 -1.97 4.29
CA GLY A 29 -11.04 -1.17 4.06
C GLY A 29 -11.29 0.34 4.12
N HIS A 30 -12.01 0.80 5.15
CA HIS A 30 -12.26 2.22 5.44
C HIS A 30 -11.29 2.79 6.47
N GLU A 31 -10.46 1.93 7.07
CA GLU A 31 -9.45 2.27 8.06
C GLU A 31 -8.09 1.75 7.61
N ARG A 32 -7.03 2.46 7.98
CA ARG A 32 -5.66 2.08 7.64
C ARG A 32 -5.15 0.95 8.55
N PRO A 33 -4.29 0.05 8.03
CA PRO A 33 -3.76 -1.08 8.79
C PRO A 33 -2.89 -0.63 9.96
N GLU A 34 -2.70 -1.50 10.97
CA GLU A 34 -1.85 -1.19 12.13
C GLU A 34 -0.38 -0.96 11.72
N GLY A 35 0.09 -1.62 10.65
CA GLY A 35 1.44 -1.46 10.10
C GLY A 35 1.77 -0.04 9.66
N ASP A 36 0.75 0.79 9.43
CA ASP A 36 0.89 2.20 9.06
C ASP A 36 1.10 3.13 10.24
N ARG A 37 1.04 2.63 11.48
CA ARG A 37 1.32 3.41 12.69
C ARG A 37 2.79 3.34 13.04
N CYS A 38 3.36 4.48 13.41
CA CYS A 38 4.71 4.50 13.94
C CYS A 38 4.73 3.81 15.32
N PRO A 39 5.61 2.85 15.59
CA PRO A 39 5.62 2.11 16.86
C PRO A 39 6.16 2.93 18.04
N ILE A 40 6.63 4.16 17.81
CA ILE A 40 7.17 5.05 18.85
C ILE A 40 6.11 6.05 19.32
N CYS A 41 5.42 6.73 18.39
CA CYS A 41 4.38 7.69 18.73
C CYS A 41 2.95 7.14 18.63
N PHE A 42 2.77 5.94 18.05
CA PHE A 42 1.48 5.27 17.82
C PHE A 42 0.51 5.97 16.85
N ASP A 43 0.92 7.10 16.29
CA ASP A 43 0.16 7.83 15.27
C ASP A 43 0.37 7.24 13.88
N LEU A 44 -0.65 7.33 13.04
CA LEU A 44 -0.58 6.98 11.61
C LEU A 44 0.51 7.80 10.92
N ILE A 45 1.30 7.16 10.07
CA ILE A 45 2.34 7.79 9.25
C ILE A 45 1.70 8.37 7.99
N GLU A 46 2.07 9.58 7.60
CA GLU A 46 1.56 10.22 6.38
C GLU A 46 1.78 9.38 5.12
N LEU A 47 0.81 9.41 4.21
CA LEU A 47 0.89 8.71 2.93
C LEU A 47 1.68 9.52 1.89
N PRO A 48 2.51 8.89 1.04
CA PRO A 48 2.88 7.46 1.07
C PRO A 48 3.75 7.14 2.29
N VAL A 49 3.48 6.01 2.97
CA VAL A 49 4.18 5.65 4.21
C VAL A 49 5.68 5.50 3.98
N ALA A 50 6.06 4.87 2.88
CA ALA A 50 7.47 4.66 2.52
C ALA A 50 8.26 5.96 2.32
N ALA A 51 7.58 7.07 1.99
CA ALA A 51 8.20 8.38 1.79
C ALA A 51 8.27 9.23 3.08
N ASN A 52 7.57 8.83 4.14
CA ASN A 52 7.49 9.57 5.41
C ASN A 52 7.97 8.72 6.61
N SER A 53 8.71 7.65 6.32
CA SER A 53 9.24 6.74 7.33
C SER A 53 10.49 5.99 6.88
N MET A 54 11.23 5.52 7.87
CA MET A 54 12.35 4.61 7.71
C MET A 54 11.92 3.19 8.08
N ASN A 55 12.12 2.22 7.17
CA ASN A 55 11.97 0.81 7.49
C ASN A 55 13.24 0.27 8.17
N ASN A 56 13.09 -0.35 9.33
CA ASN A 56 14.21 -0.81 10.14
C ASN A 56 14.40 -2.32 10.00
N VAL A 57 15.44 -2.74 9.28
CA VAL A 57 15.73 -4.16 8.99
C VAL A 57 15.93 -5.05 10.23
N CYS A 58 16.33 -4.48 11.38
CA CYS A 58 16.43 -5.24 12.62
C CYS A 58 15.08 -5.83 13.07
N CYS A 59 13.99 -5.11 12.77
CA CYS A 59 12.70 -5.36 13.39
C CYS A 59 11.51 -5.32 12.42
N MET A 60 11.72 -4.99 11.14
CA MET A 60 10.66 -4.74 10.14
C MET A 60 9.63 -3.72 10.61
N LYS A 61 10.05 -2.73 11.40
CA LYS A 61 9.16 -1.64 11.83
C LYS A 61 9.48 -0.36 11.09
N ARG A 62 8.42 0.28 10.57
CA ARG A 62 8.45 1.60 9.97
C ARG A 62 8.37 2.66 11.07
N VAL A 63 9.39 3.49 11.18
CA VAL A 63 9.44 4.60 12.14
C VAL A 63 9.31 5.89 11.36
N CYS A 64 8.31 6.71 11.68
CA CYS A 64 8.11 8.00 10.99
C CYS A 64 9.33 8.90 11.15
N ASP A 65 9.59 9.73 10.14
CA ASP A 65 10.80 10.57 10.10
C ASP A 65 10.91 11.52 11.28
N GLY A 66 9.78 11.98 11.82
CA GLY A 66 9.76 12.77 13.05
C GLY A 66 10.32 12.01 14.27
N CYS A 67 10.00 10.72 14.41
CA CYS A 67 10.55 9.89 15.48
C CYS A 67 12.02 9.51 15.22
N VAL A 68 12.42 9.34 13.96
CA VAL A 68 13.83 9.14 13.58
C VAL A 68 14.65 10.38 13.93
N LEU A 69 14.20 11.56 13.50
CA LEU A 69 14.82 12.85 13.81
C LEU A 69 14.93 13.06 15.32
N ALA A 70 13.87 12.79 16.08
CA ALA A 70 13.89 12.92 17.53
C ALA A 70 14.87 11.94 18.20
N ALA A 71 15.06 10.74 17.65
CA ALA A 71 16.08 9.79 18.14
C ALA A 71 17.50 10.30 17.85
N HIS A 72 17.74 10.83 16.64
CA HIS A 72 19.00 11.43 16.25
C HIS A 72 19.36 12.62 17.15
N GLN A 73 18.41 13.51 17.45
CA GLN A 73 18.63 14.62 18.39
C GLN A 73 19.01 14.18 19.81
N ARG A 74 18.73 12.92 20.17
CA ARG A 74 19.09 12.31 21.45
C ARG A 74 20.37 11.46 21.38
N GLY A 75 21.11 11.54 20.27
CA GLY A 75 22.38 10.82 20.10
C GLY A 75 22.25 9.39 19.60
N ILE A 76 21.08 8.96 19.13
CA ILE A 76 20.87 7.59 18.63
C ILE A 76 20.99 7.60 17.10
N TYR A 77 22.22 7.58 16.59
CA TYR A 77 22.51 7.63 15.15
C TYR A 77 22.77 6.26 14.55
N ASP A 78 23.55 5.43 15.25
CA ASP A 78 24.05 4.15 14.71
C ASP A 78 23.22 2.94 15.18
N SER A 79 21.99 3.19 15.61
CA SER A 79 21.11 2.15 16.14
C SER A 79 19.67 2.45 15.80
N CYS A 80 18.89 1.39 15.59
CA CYS A 80 17.47 1.52 15.28
C CYS A 80 16.76 2.40 16.34
N PRO A 81 15.98 3.42 15.94
CA PRO A 81 15.27 4.30 16.84
C PRO A 81 14.22 3.56 17.70
N PHE A 82 13.77 2.39 17.27
CA PHE A 82 12.82 1.54 17.97
C PHE A 82 13.50 0.41 18.77
N CYS A 83 14.15 -0.53 18.08
CA CYS A 83 14.67 -1.76 18.67
C CYS A 83 16.05 -1.61 19.35
N ARG A 84 16.74 -0.48 19.14
CA ARG A 84 18.13 -0.20 19.57
C ARG A 84 19.22 -1.14 19.05
N THR A 85 18.89 -2.13 18.21
CA THR A 85 19.90 -2.92 17.50
C THR A 85 20.75 -1.98 16.64
N PRO A 86 22.09 -2.16 16.63
CA PRO A 86 22.97 -1.42 15.73
C PRO A 86 22.52 -1.52 14.27
N LEU A 87 22.66 -0.43 13.52
CA LEU A 87 22.39 -0.44 12.08
C LEU A 87 23.39 -1.37 11.37
N ALA A 88 22.99 -1.91 10.22
CA ALA A 88 23.88 -2.73 9.41
C ALA A 88 25.07 -1.89 8.93
N ALA A 89 26.28 -2.45 9.02
CA ALA A 89 27.50 -1.77 8.60
C ALA A 89 27.72 -1.80 7.09
N ASP A 90 27.14 -2.80 6.42
CA ASP A 90 27.26 -3.05 4.99
C ASP A 90 26.07 -3.87 4.47
N ASP A 91 25.97 -3.96 3.15
CA ASP A 91 24.96 -4.72 2.41
C ASP A 91 24.85 -6.18 2.87
N ALA A 92 25.99 -6.84 3.14
CA ALA A 92 26.01 -8.24 3.56
C ALA A 92 25.38 -8.42 4.96
N SER A 93 25.68 -7.51 5.87
CA SER A 93 25.10 -7.47 7.21
C SER A 93 23.61 -7.15 7.16
N GLU A 94 23.19 -6.22 6.29
CA GLU A 94 21.78 -5.89 6.08
C GLU A 94 21.00 -7.09 5.53
N LEU A 95 21.52 -7.74 4.48
CA LEU A 95 20.93 -8.94 3.91
C LEU A 95 20.81 -10.07 4.94
N ALA A 96 21.82 -10.27 5.78
CA ALA A 96 21.77 -11.26 6.86
C ALA A 96 20.67 -10.95 7.89
N MET A 97 20.45 -9.67 8.22
CA MET A 97 19.35 -9.26 9.10
C MET A 97 17.98 -9.51 8.46
N VAL A 98 17.82 -9.18 7.17
CA VAL A 98 16.60 -9.45 6.39
C VAL A 98 16.33 -10.96 6.35
N GLN A 99 17.33 -11.77 5.99
CA GLN A 99 17.17 -13.23 5.90
C GLN A 99 16.75 -13.83 7.25
N LYS A 100 17.30 -13.36 8.37
CA LYS A 100 16.88 -13.80 9.71
C LYS A 100 15.40 -13.53 10.01
N ARG A 101 14.80 -12.51 9.39
CA ARG A 101 13.37 -12.20 9.49
C ARG A 101 12.55 -13.06 8.53
N VAL A 102 13.04 -13.25 7.30
CA VAL A 102 12.47 -14.17 6.31
C VAL A 102 12.38 -15.60 6.87
N ASP A 103 13.43 -16.10 7.51
CA ASP A 103 13.47 -17.43 8.12
C ASP A 103 12.43 -17.62 9.25
N LYS A 104 11.88 -16.51 9.77
CA LYS A 104 10.81 -16.50 10.77
C LYS A 104 9.42 -16.30 10.18
N GLY A 105 9.29 -16.22 8.85
CA GLY A 105 8.02 -15.99 8.16
C GLY A 105 7.50 -14.56 8.30
N ASP A 106 8.38 -13.57 8.50
CA ASP A 106 7.98 -12.16 8.57
C ASP A 106 7.62 -11.66 7.16
N ALA A 107 6.33 -11.41 6.91
CA ALA A 107 5.80 -11.07 5.59
C ALA A 107 6.44 -9.80 5.00
N ASP A 108 6.71 -8.79 5.82
CA ASP A 108 7.33 -7.53 5.38
C ASP A 108 8.81 -7.72 5.02
N ALA A 109 9.50 -8.64 5.70
CA ALA A 109 10.86 -9.02 5.34
C ALA A 109 10.93 -9.80 4.03
N ILE A 110 9.98 -10.72 3.80
CA ILE A 110 9.87 -11.48 2.56
C ILE A 110 9.60 -10.52 1.39
N TYR A 111 8.65 -9.59 1.59
CA TYR A 111 8.37 -8.51 0.65
C TYR A 111 9.62 -7.67 0.34
N MET A 112 10.33 -7.23 1.40
CA MET A 112 11.55 -6.44 1.27
C MET A 112 12.61 -7.21 0.48
N LEU A 113 12.84 -8.49 0.78
CA LEU A 113 13.79 -9.33 0.04
C LEU A 113 13.40 -9.43 -1.44
N GLY A 114 12.10 -9.54 -1.73
CA GLY A 114 11.57 -9.46 -3.09
C GLY A 114 11.99 -8.17 -3.80
N ASN A 115 11.82 -7.01 -3.16
CA ASN A 115 12.28 -5.72 -3.70
C ASN A 115 13.80 -5.70 -3.95
N LYS A 116 14.60 -6.25 -3.03
CA LYS A 116 16.07 -6.31 -3.19
C LYS A 116 16.49 -7.17 -4.39
N TYR A 117 15.82 -8.30 -4.63
CA TYR A 117 16.03 -9.08 -5.87
C TYR A 117 15.53 -8.35 -7.12
N TYR A 118 14.42 -7.61 -7.04
CA TYR A 118 13.86 -6.87 -8.17
C TYR A 118 14.83 -5.79 -8.69
N HIS A 119 15.48 -5.09 -7.77
CA HIS A 119 16.41 -4.00 -8.10
C HIS A 119 17.88 -4.43 -8.20
N GLY A 120 18.25 -5.59 -7.64
CA GLY A 120 19.64 -6.04 -7.56
C GLY A 120 20.44 -5.27 -6.50
N GLU A 121 19.85 -5.15 -5.31
CA GLU A 121 20.40 -4.43 -4.16
C GLU A 121 20.99 -5.39 -3.10
N LEU A 122 21.73 -4.86 -2.12
CA LEU A 122 22.39 -5.64 -1.05
C LEU A 122 23.37 -6.71 -1.58
N GLY A 123 24.06 -6.39 -2.67
CA GLY A 123 24.96 -7.33 -3.36
C GLY A 123 24.27 -8.48 -4.08
N LEU A 124 22.93 -8.49 -4.18
CA LEU A 124 22.18 -9.49 -4.93
C LEU A 124 22.17 -9.18 -6.42
N ALA A 125 22.28 -10.21 -7.26
CA ALA A 125 22.00 -10.05 -8.68
C ALA A 125 20.50 -9.83 -8.90
N LYS A 126 20.15 -8.89 -9.79
CA LYS A 126 18.77 -8.66 -10.19
C LYS A 126 18.11 -9.97 -10.68
N ASN A 127 17.00 -10.35 -10.06
CA ASN A 127 16.24 -11.55 -10.39
C ASN A 127 14.74 -11.29 -10.20
N VAL A 128 14.08 -10.85 -11.28
CA VAL A 128 12.66 -10.50 -11.26
C VAL A 128 11.74 -11.71 -10.99
N PRO A 129 11.91 -12.88 -11.62
CA PRO A 129 11.10 -14.05 -11.27
C PRO A 129 11.14 -14.40 -9.78
N ARG A 130 12.34 -14.34 -9.17
CA ARG A 130 12.49 -14.55 -7.72
C ARG A 130 11.79 -13.48 -6.89
N ALA A 131 11.80 -12.23 -7.33
CA ALA A 131 11.07 -11.15 -6.67
C ALA A 131 9.55 -11.41 -6.68
N ILE A 132 8.98 -11.82 -7.82
CA ILE A 132 7.55 -12.16 -7.93
C ILE A 132 7.17 -13.32 -7.01
N GLU A 133 8.01 -14.38 -6.93
CA GLU A 133 7.79 -15.49 -6.00
C GLU A 133 7.72 -15.00 -4.55
N LEU A 134 8.67 -14.18 -4.13
CA LEU A 134 8.74 -13.63 -2.77
C LEU A 134 7.57 -12.68 -2.49
N TRP A 135 7.20 -11.82 -3.42
CA TRP A 135 6.00 -10.98 -3.25
C TRP A 135 4.73 -11.81 -3.14
N THR A 136 4.62 -12.90 -3.91
CA THR A 136 3.47 -13.82 -3.81
C THR A 136 3.41 -14.47 -2.42
N GLU A 137 4.55 -14.98 -1.92
CA GLU A 137 4.65 -15.55 -0.58
C GLU A 137 4.29 -14.51 0.52
N ALA A 138 4.82 -13.29 0.41
CA ALA A 138 4.51 -12.21 1.35
C ALA A 138 3.03 -11.81 1.33
N ALA A 139 2.41 -11.77 0.14
CA ALA A 139 0.98 -11.50 -0.02
C ALA A 139 0.12 -12.60 0.61
N GLU A 140 0.48 -13.88 0.44
CA GLU A 140 -0.18 -15.02 1.09
C GLU A 140 -0.09 -14.96 2.62
N LEU A 141 0.97 -14.32 3.15
CA LEU A 141 1.15 -14.04 4.58
C LEU A 141 0.50 -12.73 5.05
N GLY A 142 -0.20 -12.01 4.16
CA GLY A 142 -0.99 -10.81 4.47
C GLY A 142 -0.26 -9.48 4.28
N SER A 143 0.89 -9.44 3.60
CA SER A 143 1.58 -8.18 3.30
C SER A 143 0.80 -7.37 2.25
N LEU A 144 0.28 -6.21 2.66
CA LEU A 144 -0.45 -5.30 1.78
C LEU A 144 0.45 -4.64 0.74
N ASP A 145 1.70 -4.29 1.10
CA ASP A 145 2.67 -3.76 0.14
C ASP A 145 2.99 -4.78 -0.95
N ALA A 146 3.03 -6.08 -0.60
CA ALA A 146 3.24 -7.15 -1.57
C ALA A 146 2.06 -7.31 -2.52
N HIS A 147 0.82 -7.25 -2.00
CA HIS A 147 -0.37 -7.19 -2.84
C HIS A 147 -0.36 -5.97 -3.76
N TYR A 148 -0.03 -4.78 -3.25
CA TYR A 148 0.07 -3.57 -4.06
C TYR A 148 1.09 -3.74 -5.21
N GLN A 149 2.31 -4.21 -4.90
CA GLN A 149 3.34 -4.42 -5.93
C GLN A 149 2.96 -5.49 -6.96
N LEU A 150 2.35 -6.60 -6.55
CA LEU A 150 1.85 -7.60 -7.50
C LEU A 150 0.74 -7.01 -8.38
N GLY A 151 -0.12 -6.18 -7.80
CA GLY A 151 -1.13 -5.41 -8.51
C GLY A 151 -0.52 -4.58 -9.65
N ASP A 152 0.46 -3.74 -9.30
CA ASP A 152 1.18 -2.89 -10.24
C ASP A 152 1.90 -3.72 -11.32
N SER A 153 2.69 -4.73 -10.92
CA SER A 153 3.47 -5.55 -11.84
C SER A 153 2.59 -6.29 -12.85
N TYR A 154 1.51 -6.95 -12.41
CA TYR A 154 0.60 -7.64 -13.32
C TYR A 154 -0.21 -6.67 -14.19
N TYR A 155 -0.66 -5.54 -13.64
CA TYR A 155 -1.50 -4.59 -14.38
C TYR A 155 -0.72 -3.89 -15.50
N TYR A 156 0.52 -3.49 -15.24
CA TYR A 156 1.36 -2.80 -16.21
C TYR A 156 2.25 -3.74 -17.04
N GLY A 157 2.49 -4.97 -16.57
CA GLY A 157 3.41 -5.93 -17.19
C GLY A 157 4.88 -5.61 -16.89
N ASP A 158 5.16 -5.05 -15.70
CA ASP A 158 6.53 -4.72 -15.31
C ASP A 158 7.22 -5.97 -14.77
N GLY A 159 8.18 -6.50 -15.53
CA GLY A 159 8.94 -7.68 -15.14
C GLY A 159 8.20 -9.02 -15.24
N ILE A 160 6.90 -9.01 -15.51
CA ILE A 160 6.04 -10.18 -15.68
C ILE A 160 5.08 -10.02 -16.87
N GLU A 161 4.56 -11.12 -17.39
CA GLU A 161 3.48 -11.07 -18.38
C GLU A 161 2.28 -10.31 -17.83
N LYS A 162 1.80 -9.36 -18.62
CA LYS A 162 0.70 -8.48 -18.25
C LYS A 162 -0.60 -9.27 -18.10
N ASP A 163 -1.18 -9.19 -16.91
CA ASP A 163 -2.49 -9.74 -16.58
C ASP A 163 -3.26 -8.72 -15.72
N LYS A 164 -4.01 -7.84 -16.38
CA LYS A 164 -4.77 -6.79 -15.69
C LYS A 164 -5.76 -7.35 -14.67
N SER A 165 -6.41 -8.47 -14.99
CA SER A 165 -7.41 -9.07 -14.12
C SER A 165 -6.77 -9.55 -12.82
N ARG A 166 -5.61 -10.20 -12.92
CA ARG A 166 -4.84 -10.63 -11.75
C ARG A 166 -4.29 -9.44 -10.95
N GLY A 167 -3.81 -8.40 -11.62
CA GLY A 167 -3.37 -7.17 -10.95
C GLY A 167 -4.50 -6.52 -10.14
N ILE A 168 -5.69 -6.39 -10.75
CA ILE A 168 -6.89 -5.87 -10.08
C ILE A 168 -7.27 -6.73 -8.87
N GLN A 169 -7.16 -8.06 -8.94
CA GLN A 169 -7.46 -8.94 -7.79
C GLN A 169 -6.52 -8.67 -6.61
N HIS A 170 -5.22 -8.47 -6.86
CA HIS A 170 -4.29 -8.13 -5.78
C HIS A 170 -4.61 -6.77 -5.15
N TRP A 171 -4.89 -5.74 -5.96
CA TRP A 171 -5.33 -4.44 -5.45
C TRP A 171 -6.66 -4.51 -4.70
N GLN A 172 -7.61 -5.35 -5.13
CA GLN A 172 -8.87 -5.58 -4.42
C GLN A 172 -8.63 -6.14 -3.02
N GLU A 173 -7.76 -7.14 -2.89
CA GLU A 173 -7.41 -7.73 -1.59
C GLU A 173 -6.76 -6.70 -0.66
N ALA A 174 -5.78 -5.95 -1.16
CA ALA A 174 -5.12 -4.90 -0.37
C ALA A 174 -6.10 -3.78 0.03
N ALA A 175 -6.93 -3.32 -0.91
CA ALA A 175 -7.90 -2.27 -0.66
C ALA A 175 -8.95 -2.69 0.39
N MET A 176 -9.44 -3.94 0.37
CA MET A 176 -10.36 -4.46 1.39
C MET A 176 -9.74 -4.47 2.79
N ASN A 177 -8.41 -4.56 2.87
CA ASN A 177 -7.64 -4.56 4.12
C ASN A 177 -7.05 -3.18 4.47
N GLY A 178 -7.48 -2.12 3.78
CA GLY A 178 -7.18 -0.74 4.18
C GLY A 178 -6.04 -0.08 3.43
N ASP A 179 -5.49 -0.70 2.38
CA ASP A 179 -4.46 -0.08 1.57
C ASP A 179 -5.03 1.04 0.68
N ALA A 180 -4.63 2.29 0.97
CA ALA A 180 -5.16 3.47 0.32
C ALA A 180 -4.67 3.63 -1.12
N GLU A 181 -3.47 3.13 -1.44
CA GLU A 181 -2.86 3.21 -2.77
C GLU A 181 -3.54 2.22 -3.73
N SER A 182 -3.70 0.96 -3.33
CA SER A 182 -4.50 -0.02 -4.09
C SER A 182 -5.93 0.45 -4.29
N ARG A 183 -6.54 1.09 -3.28
CA ARG A 183 -7.88 1.67 -3.41
C ARG A 183 -7.94 2.75 -4.49
N HIS A 184 -6.89 3.59 -4.59
CA HIS A 184 -6.75 4.60 -5.63
C HIS A 184 -6.64 3.97 -7.02
N GLU A 185 -5.82 2.94 -7.16
CA GLU A 185 -5.63 2.24 -8.44
C GLU A 185 -6.93 1.61 -8.95
N LEU A 186 -7.75 1.05 -8.04
CA LEU A 186 -9.10 0.59 -8.41
C LEU A 186 -9.98 1.73 -8.90
N GLY A 187 -9.92 2.91 -8.27
CA GLY A 187 -10.63 4.10 -8.74
C GLY A 187 -10.20 4.52 -10.15
N HIS A 188 -8.89 4.46 -10.42
CA HIS A 188 -8.32 4.75 -11.74
C HIS A 188 -8.75 3.70 -12.79
N VAL A 189 -8.80 2.42 -12.43
CA VAL A 189 -9.33 1.36 -13.31
C VAL A 189 -10.80 1.62 -13.66
N GLU A 190 -11.65 1.90 -12.66
CA GLU A 190 -13.08 2.16 -12.89
C GLU A 190 -13.29 3.42 -13.75
N TYR A 191 -12.48 4.46 -13.54
CA TYR A 191 -12.54 5.68 -14.36
C TYR A 191 -12.25 5.38 -15.83
N ASN A 192 -11.17 4.64 -16.10
CA ASN A 192 -10.76 4.25 -17.45
C ASN A 192 -11.79 3.33 -18.14
N ASN A 193 -12.56 2.57 -17.36
CA ASN A 193 -13.66 1.74 -17.84
C ASN A 193 -14.97 2.52 -18.06
N GLY A 194 -15.01 3.81 -17.75
CA GLY A 194 -16.22 4.65 -17.85
C GLY A 194 -17.16 4.57 -16.64
N ASN A 195 -16.78 3.82 -15.60
CA ASN A 195 -17.57 3.64 -14.38
C ASN A 195 -17.31 4.77 -13.38
N HIS A 196 -17.53 6.02 -13.80
CA HIS A 196 -17.09 7.20 -13.05
C HIS A 196 -17.69 7.31 -11.65
N LEU A 197 -18.93 6.83 -11.44
CA LEU A 197 -19.53 6.80 -10.11
C LEU A 197 -18.74 5.90 -9.14
N LEU A 198 -18.32 4.72 -9.61
CA LEU A 198 -17.49 3.80 -8.82
C LEU A 198 -16.09 4.37 -8.62
N ALA A 199 -15.52 5.00 -9.64
CA ALA A 199 -14.24 5.69 -9.52
C ALA A 199 -14.24 6.74 -8.40
N VAL A 200 -15.30 7.55 -8.33
CA VAL A 200 -15.48 8.52 -7.25
C VAL A 200 -15.58 7.83 -5.89
N GLN A 201 -16.34 6.73 -5.76
CA GLN A 201 -16.46 5.99 -4.51
C GLN A 201 -15.12 5.46 -4.01
N HIS A 202 -14.35 4.81 -4.88
CA HIS A 202 -13.01 4.32 -4.57
C HIS A 202 -12.08 5.45 -4.10
N CYS A 203 -12.01 6.53 -4.87
CA CYS A 203 -11.18 7.68 -4.53
C CYS A 203 -11.64 8.35 -3.23
N MET A 204 -12.95 8.40 -2.92
CA MET A 204 -13.45 8.98 -1.67
C MET A 204 -12.96 8.21 -0.45
N ILE A 205 -12.98 6.87 -0.50
CA ILE A 205 -12.46 6.02 0.58
C ILE A 205 -10.95 6.27 0.76
N SER A 206 -10.18 6.23 -0.33
CA SER A 206 -8.73 6.45 -0.31
C SER A 206 -8.35 7.88 0.15
N ALA A 207 -9.09 8.90 -0.29
CA ALA A 207 -8.87 10.29 0.14
C ALA A 207 -9.17 10.48 1.63
N LYS A 208 -10.20 9.81 2.16
CA LYS A 208 -10.52 9.82 3.60
C LYS A 208 -9.44 9.15 4.47
N MET A 209 -8.60 8.30 3.88
CA MET A 209 -7.40 7.75 4.55
C MET A 209 -6.18 8.68 4.49
N GLY A 210 -6.32 9.83 3.83
CA GLY A 210 -5.24 10.81 3.68
C GLY A 210 -4.42 10.66 2.40
N TYR A 211 -4.88 9.92 1.37
CA TYR A 211 -4.15 9.82 0.11
C TYR A 211 -4.45 11.00 -0.83
N GLU A 212 -3.47 11.89 -1.02
CA GLU A 212 -3.64 13.14 -1.76
C GLU A 212 -3.97 12.92 -3.25
N LYS A 213 -3.37 11.89 -3.88
CA LYS A 213 -3.65 11.61 -5.30
C LYS A 213 -5.12 11.30 -5.54
N SER A 214 -5.78 10.58 -4.64
CA SER A 214 -7.22 10.32 -4.71
C SER A 214 -8.06 11.59 -4.57
N LEU A 215 -7.69 12.50 -3.67
CA LEU A 215 -8.36 13.80 -3.57
C LEU A 215 -8.22 14.59 -4.88
N ASN A 216 -7.03 14.60 -5.47
CA ASN A 216 -6.78 15.24 -6.76
C ASN A 216 -7.59 14.59 -7.90
N SER A 217 -7.71 13.26 -7.92
CA SER A 217 -8.57 12.57 -8.89
C SER A 217 -10.04 12.97 -8.76
N ILE A 218 -10.56 13.11 -7.52
CA ILE A 218 -11.95 13.59 -7.30
C ILE A 218 -12.11 15.04 -7.79
N LYS A 219 -11.09 15.88 -7.56
CA LYS A 219 -11.08 17.26 -8.06
C LYS A 219 -11.16 17.32 -9.59
N GLU A 220 -10.40 16.48 -10.29
CA GLU A 220 -10.47 16.40 -11.76
C GLU A 220 -11.83 15.85 -12.22
N MET A 221 -12.32 14.76 -11.61
CA MET A 221 -13.67 14.23 -11.89
C MET A 221 -14.78 15.25 -11.63
N PHE A 222 -14.62 16.16 -10.65
CA PHE A 222 -15.56 17.25 -10.40
C PHE A 222 -15.54 18.28 -11.55
N LYS A 223 -14.37 18.65 -12.06
CA LYS A 223 -14.25 19.57 -13.21
C LYS A 223 -14.87 19.00 -14.48
N GLU A 224 -14.77 17.70 -14.67
CA GLU A 224 -15.33 16.96 -15.80
C GLU A 224 -16.83 16.69 -15.68
N GLY A 225 -17.43 16.98 -14.52
CA GLY A 225 -18.86 16.75 -14.24
C GLY A 225 -19.21 15.33 -13.82
N HIS A 226 -18.21 14.49 -13.51
CA HIS A 226 -18.39 13.13 -13.02
C HIS A 226 -18.58 13.04 -11.50
N ALA A 227 -18.02 13.99 -10.74
CA ALA A 227 -18.24 14.13 -9.31
C ALA A 227 -19.11 15.35 -9.00
N THR A 228 -19.93 15.27 -7.96
CA THR A 228 -20.74 16.39 -7.47
C THR A 228 -19.93 17.32 -6.57
N LYS A 229 -20.40 18.57 -6.41
CA LYS A 229 -19.82 19.50 -5.44
C LYS A 229 -19.83 18.95 -4.02
N ALA A 230 -20.87 18.20 -3.65
CA ALA A 230 -21.00 17.59 -2.34
C ALA A 230 -19.92 16.52 -2.12
N GLN A 231 -19.73 15.62 -3.08
CA GLN A 231 -18.69 14.58 -3.02
C GLN A 231 -17.28 15.17 -2.93
N TYR A 232 -16.99 16.21 -3.72
CA TYR A 232 -15.69 16.87 -3.62
C TYR A 232 -15.48 17.56 -2.27
N ALA A 233 -16.50 18.23 -1.73
CA ALA A 233 -16.42 18.85 -0.41
C ALA A 233 -16.24 17.81 0.71
N GLU A 234 -16.94 16.68 0.64
CA GLU A 234 -16.78 15.56 1.57
C GLU A 234 -15.38 14.98 1.52
N ALA A 235 -14.85 14.72 0.32
CA ALA A 235 -13.49 14.23 0.14
C ALA A 235 -12.43 15.19 0.71
N LEU A 236 -12.60 16.50 0.49
CA LEU A 236 -11.73 17.54 1.06
C LEU A 236 -11.74 17.54 2.59
N LEU A 237 -12.92 17.36 3.20
CA LEU A 237 -13.05 17.30 4.66
C LEU A 237 -12.39 16.03 5.20
N GLY A 238 -12.72 14.86 4.66
CA GLY A 238 -12.14 13.58 5.10
C GLY A 238 -10.62 13.54 4.96
N TYR A 239 -10.09 14.04 3.83
CA TYR A 239 -8.65 14.16 3.64
C TYR A 239 -8.00 15.10 4.67
N ARG A 240 -8.63 16.26 4.94
CA ARG A 240 -8.13 17.21 5.94
C ARG A 240 -8.08 16.57 7.31
N ASP A 241 -9.16 15.92 7.73
CA ASP A 241 -9.25 15.28 9.05
C ASP A 241 -8.15 14.22 9.21
N ALA A 242 -7.94 13.37 8.20
CA ALA A 242 -6.85 12.39 8.18
C ALA A 242 -5.47 13.04 8.28
N VAL A 243 -5.21 14.11 7.51
CA VAL A 243 -3.93 14.83 7.57
C VAL A 243 -3.72 15.48 8.94
N GLU A 244 -4.74 16.08 9.55
CA GLU A 244 -4.64 16.65 10.90
C GLU A 244 -4.32 15.56 11.94
N GLU A 245 -4.91 14.37 11.85
CA GLU A 245 -4.60 13.23 12.73
C GLU A 245 -3.15 12.74 12.59
N MET A 246 -2.54 12.91 11.42
CA MET A 246 -1.15 12.50 11.15
C MET A 246 -0.12 13.58 11.47
N LYS A 247 -0.53 14.79 11.85
CA LYS A 247 0.42 15.88 12.13
C LYS A 247 1.18 15.67 13.43
N SER A 248 2.47 15.99 13.37
CA SER A 248 3.34 16.03 14.54
C SER A 248 4.38 17.13 14.36
N PRO A 249 4.70 17.94 15.40
CA PRO A 249 5.76 18.95 15.31
C PRO A 249 7.09 18.37 14.84
N GLN A 250 7.41 17.14 15.26
CA GLN A 250 8.65 16.47 14.85
C GLN A 250 8.63 16.06 13.39
N ARG A 251 7.48 15.63 12.85
CA ARG A 251 7.33 15.29 11.42
C ARG A 251 7.43 16.54 10.54
N GLU A 252 6.80 17.63 10.97
CA GLU A 252 6.92 18.93 10.27
C GLU A 252 8.36 19.44 10.25
N GLU A 253 9.09 19.27 11.36
CA GLU A 253 10.50 19.63 11.42
C GLU A 253 11.36 18.72 10.55
N ALA A 254 11.12 17.41 10.54
CA ALA A 254 11.81 16.46 9.66
C ALA A 254 11.64 16.84 8.18
N LYS A 255 10.42 17.18 7.76
CA LYS A 255 10.15 17.67 6.39
C LYS A 255 10.93 18.94 6.04
N ARG A 256 11.02 19.91 6.97
CA ARG A 256 11.80 21.15 6.75
C ARG A 256 13.28 20.88 6.55
N GLN A 257 13.79 19.86 7.24
CA GLN A 257 15.20 19.45 7.14
C GLN A 257 15.46 18.54 5.92
N ARG A 258 14.42 18.23 5.11
CA ARG A 258 14.47 17.26 4.01
C ARG A 258 15.04 15.92 4.47
N TYR A 259 14.64 15.54 5.68
CA TYR A 259 14.91 14.22 6.21
C TYR A 259 14.25 13.16 5.33
#